data_AF-A0A0D6LDI2-F1
#
_entry.id   AF-A0A0D6LDI2-F1
#
_cell.length_a   1.000
_cell.length_b   1.000
_cell.length_c   1.000
_cell.angle_alpha   90.00
_cell.angle_beta   90.00
_cell.angle_gamma   90.00
#
_symmetry.space_group_name_H-M   'P 1'
#
loop_
_entity.id
_entity.type
_entity.pdbx_description
1 polymer ?
#
loop_
_entity_poly.entity_id
_entity_poly.type
_entity_poly.pdbx_seq_one_letter_code
_entity_poly.pdbx_strand_id
1 'polypeptide(L)' 'MFFDAETGLHRGFASVTFENPESATRAMQQRPHVIDGDRIDLEPYIPMLSKKKDIVL' A
#
# COMPACT_ATOMS: atom_id res chain seq x y z
N MET A 1 6.75 7.57 6.23
CA MET A 1 5.95 8.80 5.95
C MET A 1 5.47 8.72 4.51
N PHE A 2 4.17 8.88 4.29
CA PHE A 2 3.53 8.84 2.96
C PHE A 2 3.64 10.16 2.18
N PHE A 3 4.26 11.18 2.80
CA PHE A 3 4.43 12.53 2.25
C PHE A 3 5.90 12.85 2.09
N ASP A 4 6.20 13.67 1.09
CA ASP A 4 7.50 14.31 0.92
C ASP A 4 7.69 15.42 1.97
N ALA A 5 8.86 15.46 2.61
CA ALA A 5 9.08 16.33 3.75
C ALA A 5 9.38 17.79 3.34
N GLU A 6 9.86 18.01 2.12
CA GLU A 6 10.22 19.33 1.61
C GLU A 6 9.03 20.01 0.94
N THR A 7 8.27 19.27 0.14
CA THR A 7 7.11 19.79 -0.61
C THR A 7 5.79 19.61 0.12
N GLY A 8 5.71 18.69 1.10
CA GLY A 8 4.46 18.31 1.78
C GLY A 8 3.49 17.50 0.93
N LEU A 9 3.85 17.18 -0.32
CA LEU A 9 2.99 16.46 -1.25
C LEU A 9 2.99 14.96 -0.95
N HIS A 10 1.86 14.29 -1.23
CA HIS A 10 1.79 12.83 -1.12
C HIS A 10 2.69 12.16 -2.15
N ARG A 11 3.28 11.03 -1.80
CA ARG A 11 4.22 10.31 -2.69
C ARG A 11 3.52 9.37 -3.69
N GLY A 12 2.19 9.45 -3.81
CA GLY A 12 1.42 8.64 -4.76
C GLY A 12 1.18 7.19 -4.31
N PHE A 13 1.31 6.91 -3.01
CA PHE A 13 0.95 5.61 -2.45
C PHE A 13 0.24 5.76 -1.10
N ALA A 14 -0.68 4.84 -0.83
CA ALA A 14 -1.39 4.74 0.44
C ALA A 14 -1.62 3.27 0.78
N SER A 15 -1.78 2.97 2.07
CA SER A 15 -2.17 1.65 2.56
C SER A 15 -3.50 1.74 3.29
N VAL A 16 -4.40 0.80 3.03
CA VAL A 16 -5.69 0.70 3.71
C VAL A 16 -5.73 -0.59 4.53
N THR A 17 -6.01 -0.47 5.82
CA THR A 17 -6.21 -1.61 6.72
C THR A 17 -7.70 -1.85 6.88
N PHE A 18 -8.15 -3.05 6.53
CA PHE A 18 -9.52 -3.49 6.72
C PHE A 18 -9.65 -4.26 8.04
N GLU A 19 -10.77 -4.11 8.74
CA GLU A 19 -11.10 -4.93 9.90
C GLU A 19 -11.31 -6.39 9.51
N ASN A 20 -12.02 -6.61 8.39
CA ASN A 20 -12.34 -7.94 7.89
C ASN A 20 -11.48 -8.32 6.69
N PRO A 21 -10.84 -9.52 6.69
CA PRO A 21 -9.99 -9.95 5.58
C PRO A 21 -10.76 -10.13 4.27
N GLU A 22 -12.02 -10.55 4.33
CA GLU A 22 -12.89 -10.67 3.15
C GLU A 22 -13.12 -9.31 2.47
N SER A 23 -13.17 -8.22 3.24
CA SER A 23 -13.34 -6.87 2.69
C SER A 23 -12.11 -6.45 1.88
N ALA A 24 -10.90 -6.78 2.36
CA ALA A 24 -9.67 -6.55 1.60
C ALA A 24 -9.64 -7.36 0.29
N THR A 25 -10.03 -8.64 0.34
CA THR A 25 -10.09 -9.50 -0.86
C THR A 25 -11.10 -8.97 -1.88
N ARG A 26 -12.30 -8.57 -1.43
CA ARG A 26 -13.32 -7.98 -2.32
C ARG A 26 -12.82 -6.68 -2.95
N ALA A 27 -12.19 -5.81 -2.17
CA ALA A 27 -11.60 -4.58 -2.70
C ALA A 27 -10.52 -4.88 -3.76
N MET A 28 -9.65 -5.86 -3.53
CA MET A 28 -8.62 -6.26 -4.51
C MET A 28 -9.18 -6.76 -5.84
N GLN A 29 -10.34 -7.43 -5.80
CA GLN A 29 -11.02 -7.98 -6.97
C GLN A 29 -11.82 -6.93 -7.74
N GLN A 30 -12.29 -5.88 -7.07
CA GLN A 30 -13.17 -4.85 -7.65
C GLN A 30 -12.39 -3.82 -8.49
N ARG A 31 -11.63 -4.28 -9.48
CA ARG A 31 -10.90 -3.42 -10.43
C ARG A 31 -11.79 -3.08 -11.64
N PRO A 32 -11.62 -1.91 -12.28
CA PRO A 32 -10.64 -0.86 -11.97
C PRO A 32 -11.08 0.05 -10.82
N HIS A 33 -10.10 0.53 -10.05
CA HIS A 33 -10.31 1.55 -9.01
C HIS A 33 -9.98 2.93 -9.56
N VAL A 34 -10.88 3.89 -9.33
CA VAL A 34 -10.72 5.28 -9.73
C VAL A 34 -10.90 6.16 -8.50
N ILE A 35 -9.91 7.00 -8.19
CA ILE A 35 -9.92 7.96 -7.09
C ILE A 35 -9.58 9.33 -7.69
N ASP A 36 -10.43 10.33 -7.45
CA ASP A 36 -10.28 11.70 -7.98
C ASP A 36 -10.10 11.79 -9.51
N GLY A 37 -10.62 10.81 -10.24
CA GLY A 37 -10.52 10.73 -11.71
C GLY A 37 -9.29 9.96 -12.21
N ASP A 38 -8.36 9.62 -11.32
CA ASP A 38 -7.17 8.84 -11.64
C ASP A 38 -7.40 7.35 -11.39
N ARG A 39 -6.93 6.52 -12.32
CA ARG A 39 -6.91 5.07 -12.15
C ARG A 39 -5.75 4.70 -11.23
N ILE A 40 -6.05 3.92 -10.20
CA ILE A 40 -5.05 3.44 -9.25
C ILE A 40 -4.87 1.92 -9.33
N ASP A 41 -3.63 1.49 -9.15
CA ASP A 41 -3.29 0.09 -9.00
C ASP A 41 -3.19 -0.29 -7.51
N LEU A 42 -3.65 -1.51 -7.21
CA LEU A 42 -3.60 -2.08 -5.86
C LEU A 42 -2.63 -3.26 -5.84
N GLU A 43 -1.91 -3.40 -4.73
CA GLU A 43 -1.03 -4.55 -4.46
C GLU A 43 -1.27 -5.07 -3.03
N PRO A 44 -1.32 -6.40 -2.80
CA PRO A 44 -1.42 -6.94 -1.46
C PRO A 44 -0.30 -6.42 -0.57
N TYR A 45 -0.65 -5.93 0.61
CA TYR A 45 0.33 -5.44 1.55
C TYR A 45 1.12 -6.61 2.13
N ILE A 46 2.41 -6.67 1.80
CA ILE A 46 3.37 -7.58 2.41
C ILE A 46 4.00 -6.84 3.59
N PRO A 47 3.68 -7.19 4.86
CA PRO A 47 4.38 -6.62 5.98
C PRO A 47 5.86 -6.97 5.82
N MET A 48 6.72 -5.95 5.68
CA MET A 48 8.16 -6.16 5.59
C MET A 48 8.60 -6.86 6.88
N LEU A 49 8.82 -8.18 6.82
CA LEU A 49 9.58 -8.89 7.83
C LEU A 49 10.91 -8.15 7.95
N SER A 50 11.22 -7.65 9.14
CA SER A 50 12.50 -7.01 9.45
C SER A 50 13.63 -7.85 8.84
N LYS A 51 14.32 -7.34 7.81
CA LYS A 51 15.47 -8.02 7.20
C LYS A 51 16.52 -8.21 8.29
N LYS A 52 16.57 -9.37 8.95
CA LYS A 52 17.80 -9.82 9.59
C LYS A 52 18.80 -9.97 8.46
N LYS A 53 19.82 -9.11 8.45
CA LYS A 53 21.00 -9.32 7.61
C LYS A 53 21.70 -10.53 8.18
N ASP A 54 21.57 -11.69 7.54
CA ASP A 54 22.49 -12.80 7.76
C ASP A 54 23.87 -12.34 7.26
N ILE A 55 24.65 -11.72 8.16
CA ILE A 55 26.09 -11.60 8.00
C ILE A 55 26.63 -13.00 8.27
N VAL A 56 27.00 -13.70 7.20
CA VAL A 56 27.85 -14.89 7.30
C VAL A 56 29.26 -14.38 7.59
N LEU A 57 29.78 -14.77 8.76
CA LEU A 57 31.22 -14.66 9.12
C LEU A 57 32.00 -15.78 8.44
#